data_AF-H1VDZ0-F1
#
_entry.id   AF-H1VDZ0-F1
#
_cell.length_a   1.000
_cell.length_b   1.000
_cell.length_c   1.000
_cell.angle_alpha   90.00
_cell.angle_beta   90.00
_cell.angle_gamma   90.00
#
_symmetry.space_group_name_H-M   'P 1'
#
loop_
_entity.id
_entity.type
_entity.pdbx_description
1 polymer ?
#
loop_
_entity_poly.entity_id
_entity_poly.type
_entity_poly.pdbx_seq_one_letter_code
_entity_poly.pdbx_strand_id
1 'polypeptide(L)'
;MKKTGPEWANQRKLLNDLMTPRFMHTVAAPHIYAGVESLIELWEIKIELAEGRPFDADLDAYYLALDAVVAFSYGASYPHRALLPQIDLLRSFQPKDSARLHQGSTEDAAIRFPEAKVDRALKDTLTMVKTAEVMQASVVPRLTWWWLSKTPKIRNAWKARDEFVAGQIQKAVERMHSMNDAGDEWLGNAVDLIVSREREFAKKEDRIPQYVTQVIIEEVSHSLATSRCPDFQDA
;
A
#
# COMPACT_ATOMS: atom_id res chain seq x y z
N MET A 1 0.63 12.95 19.42
CA MET A 1 0.23 12.96 20.86
C MET A 1 0.35 11.52 21.30
N LYS A 2 1.23 11.20 22.26
CA LYS A 2 1.49 9.81 22.68
C LYS A 2 0.15 9.13 22.98
N LYS A 3 -0.27 8.16 22.16
CA LYS A 3 -1.31 7.22 22.58
C LYS A 3 -0.65 6.39 23.68
N THR A 4 -0.85 6.77 24.94
CA THR A 4 -0.40 6.01 26.10
C THR A 4 -1.63 5.70 26.92
N GLY A 5 -2.01 4.42 26.96
CA GLY A 5 -3.26 3.96 27.59
C GLY A 5 -3.71 2.61 27.02
N PRO A 6 -4.86 2.08 27.49
CA PRO A 6 -5.44 0.83 27.00
C PRO A 6 -5.70 0.83 25.48
N GLU A 7 -6.02 2.00 24.91
CA GLU A 7 -6.20 2.19 23.46
C GLU A 7 -4.92 1.87 22.66
N TRP A 8 -3.75 2.26 23.16
CA TRP A 8 -2.46 1.97 22.52
C TRP A 8 -2.11 0.48 22.59
N ALA A 9 -2.38 -0.16 23.73
CA ALA A 9 -2.17 -1.59 23.89
C ALA A 9 -3.06 -2.40 22.93
N ASN A 10 -4.32 -1.99 22.77
CA ASN A 10 -5.26 -2.61 21.83
C ASN A 10 -4.83 -2.39 20.38
N GLN A 11 -4.45 -1.17 19.99
CA GLN A 11 -3.90 -0.87 18.66
C GLN A 11 -2.68 -1.72 18.34
N ARG A 12 -1.74 -1.83 19.28
CA ARG A 12 -0.51 -2.60 19.08
C ARG A 12 -0.78 -4.11 19.03
N LYS A 13 -1.80 -4.59 19.74
CA LYS A 13 -2.26 -5.98 19.63
C LYS A 13 -2.84 -6.27 18.24
N LEU A 14 -3.62 -5.35 17.66
CA LEU A 14 -4.11 -5.46 16.28
C LEU A 14 -2.96 -5.55 15.27
N LEU A 15 -1.94 -4.70 15.42
CA LEU A 15 -0.74 -4.74 14.56
C LEU A 15 0.07 -6.03 14.75
N ASN A 16 0.18 -6.54 15.98
CA ASN A 16 0.86 -7.80 16.24
C ASN A 16 0.17 -8.99 15.55
N ASP A 17 -1.16 -8.96 15.44
CA ASP A 17 -1.92 -10.03 14.79
C ASP A 17 -1.64 -10.09 13.28
N LEU A 18 -1.38 -8.93 12.65
CA LEU A 18 -0.95 -8.82 11.25
C LEU A 18 0.45 -9.44 11.01
N MET A 19 1.24 -9.63 12.06
CA MET A 19 2.58 -10.22 12.00
C MET A 19 2.61 -11.68 12.46
N THR A 20 1.45 -12.31 12.69
CA THR A 20 1.40 -13.71 13.08
C THR A 20 1.84 -14.62 11.93
N PRO A 21 2.57 -15.72 12.19
CA PRO A 21 3.00 -16.66 11.14
C PRO A 21 1.83 -17.17 10.30
N ARG A 22 0.67 -17.40 10.94
CA ARG A 22 -0.55 -17.83 10.26
C ARG A 22 -1.00 -16.77 9.25
N PHE A 23 -1.16 -15.51 9.67
CA PHE A 23 -1.61 -14.44 8.79
C PHE A 23 -0.60 -14.18 7.66
N MET A 24 0.69 -14.19 7.96
CA MET A 24 1.74 -14.04 6.96
C MET A 24 1.67 -15.16 5.91
N HIS A 25 1.46 -16.41 6.33
CA HIS A 25 1.38 -17.54 5.41
C HIS A 25 0.08 -17.54 4.59
N THR A 26 -1.06 -17.19 5.18
CA THR A 26 -2.36 -17.28 4.50
C THR A 26 -2.71 -16.04 3.69
N VAL A 27 -2.20 -14.87 4.07
CA VAL A 27 -2.55 -13.58 3.46
C VAL A 27 -1.34 -12.95 2.77
N ALA A 28 -0.25 -12.70 3.49
CA ALA A 28 0.88 -11.96 2.92
C ALA A 28 1.60 -12.73 1.81
N ALA A 29 1.91 -14.00 2.05
CA ALA A 29 2.72 -14.81 1.14
C ALA A 29 2.08 -14.98 -0.26
N PRO A 30 0.77 -15.28 -0.41
CA PRO A 30 0.14 -15.33 -1.73
C PRO A 30 0.19 -14.00 -2.48
N HIS A 31 -0.01 -12.88 -1.79
CA HIS A 31 0.04 -11.54 -2.41
C HIS A 31 1.45 -11.16 -2.84
N ILE A 32 2.46 -11.47 -2.02
CA ILE A 32 3.87 -11.24 -2.36
C ILE A 32 4.28 -12.13 -3.53
N TYR A 33 3.88 -13.41 -3.53
CA TYR A 33 4.18 -14.35 -4.59
C TYR A 33 3.65 -13.84 -5.95
N ALA A 34 2.38 -13.45 -6.01
CA ALA A 34 1.79 -12.87 -7.22
C ALA A 34 2.53 -11.60 -7.68
N GLY A 35 2.95 -10.73 -6.74
CA GLY A 35 3.76 -9.56 -7.07
C GLY A 35 5.13 -9.93 -7.65
N VAL A 36 5.79 -10.94 -7.09
CA VAL A 36 7.09 -11.43 -7.59
C VAL A 36 6.94 -12.06 -8.97
N GLU A 37 5.86 -12.79 -9.25
CA GLU A 37 5.56 -13.28 -10.60
C GLU A 37 5.46 -12.13 -11.61
N SER A 38 4.74 -11.05 -11.28
CA SER A 38 4.68 -9.86 -12.13
C SER A 38 6.04 -9.15 -12.28
N LEU A 39 6.88 -9.17 -11.25
CA LEU A 39 8.24 -8.62 -11.34
C LEU A 39 9.12 -9.44 -12.29
N ILE A 40 9.06 -10.77 -12.19
CA ILE A 40 9.79 -11.69 -13.07
C ILE A 40 9.34 -11.46 -14.51
N GLU A 41 8.05 -11.41 -14.76
CA GLU A 41 7.46 -11.12 -16.08
C GLU A 41 7.96 -9.78 -16.64
N LEU A 42 8.01 -8.72 -15.81
CA LEU A 42 8.56 -7.43 -16.20
C LEU A 42 10.04 -7.53 -16.59
N TRP A 43 10.84 -8.27 -15.81
CA TRP A 43 12.26 -8.43 -16.07
C TRP A 43 12.54 -9.29 -17.30
N GLU A 44 11.76 -10.33 -17.57
CA GLU A 44 11.85 -11.10 -18.80
C GLU A 44 11.65 -10.19 -20.03
N ILE A 45 10.62 -9.34 -20.00
CA ILE A 45 10.37 -8.36 -21.07
C ILE A 45 11.55 -7.37 -21.20
N LYS A 46 12.05 -6.84 -20.08
CA LYS A 46 13.20 -5.92 -20.10
C LYS A 46 14.47 -6.58 -20.64
N ILE A 47 14.73 -7.84 -20.30
CA ILE A 47 15.88 -8.60 -20.78
C ILE A 47 15.79 -8.78 -22.30
N GLU A 48 14.62 -9.16 -22.82
CA GLU A 48 14.39 -9.29 -24.26
C GLU A 48 14.61 -7.96 -24.98
N LEU A 49 14.05 -6.86 -24.46
CA LEU A 49 14.18 -5.53 -25.05
C LEU A 49 15.56 -4.90 -24.88
N ALA A 50 16.36 -5.33 -23.91
CA ALA A 50 17.68 -4.77 -23.66
C ALA A 50 18.79 -5.44 -24.48
N GLU A 51 18.53 -6.59 -25.10
CA GLU A 51 19.46 -7.32 -25.98
C GLU A 51 20.86 -7.51 -25.35
N GLY A 52 20.90 -7.89 -24.07
CA GLY A 52 22.15 -8.14 -23.32
C GLY A 52 22.76 -6.91 -22.65
N ARG A 53 22.15 -5.72 -22.77
CA ARG A 53 22.59 -4.50 -22.09
C ARG A 53 22.03 -4.42 -20.66
N PRO A 54 22.75 -3.79 -19.71
CA PRO A 54 22.24 -3.59 -18.36
C PRO A 54 21.04 -2.64 -18.35
N PHE A 55 20.21 -2.71 -17.31
CA PHE A 55 19.12 -1.77 -17.06
C PHE A 55 18.91 -1.56 -15.56
N ASP A 56 18.24 -0.47 -15.21
CA ASP A 56 17.90 -0.14 -13.82
C ASP A 56 16.67 -0.93 -13.34
N ALA A 57 16.80 -1.52 -12.15
CA ALA A 57 15.78 -2.32 -11.48
C ALA A 57 15.31 -1.73 -10.14
N ASP A 58 15.89 -0.61 -9.70
CA ASP A 58 15.60 0.00 -8.39
C ASP A 58 14.11 0.36 -8.26
N LEU A 59 13.56 0.97 -9.32
CA LEU A 59 12.15 1.36 -9.34
C LEU A 59 11.21 0.15 -9.39
N ASP A 60 11.63 -0.95 -10.02
CA ASP A 60 10.81 -2.16 -10.10
C ASP A 60 10.68 -2.82 -8.73
N ALA A 61 11.78 -2.88 -7.97
CA ALA A 61 11.78 -3.38 -6.59
C ALA A 61 10.91 -2.50 -5.68
N TYR A 62 10.96 -1.18 -5.88
CA TYR A 62 10.09 -0.24 -5.17
C TYR A 62 8.60 -0.48 -5.47
N TYR A 63 8.25 -0.68 -6.74
CA TYR A 63 6.87 -0.97 -7.16
C TYR A 63 6.38 -2.34 -6.71
N LEU A 64 7.23 -3.36 -6.67
CA LEU A 64 6.91 -4.65 -6.05
C LEU A 64 6.51 -4.46 -4.58
N ALA A 65 7.33 -3.74 -3.80
CA ALA A 65 7.06 -3.50 -2.40
C ALA A 65 5.73 -2.74 -2.19
N LEU A 66 5.47 -1.73 -3.04
CA LEU A 66 4.21 -0.98 -3.02
C LEU A 66 3.01 -1.88 -3.32
N ASP A 67 3.08 -2.69 -4.37
CA ASP A 67 2.01 -3.59 -4.79
C ASP A 67 1.73 -4.65 -3.70
N ALA A 68 2.78 -5.19 -3.08
CA ALA A 68 2.67 -6.14 -1.98
C ALA A 68 1.97 -5.51 -0.75
N VAL A 69 2.38 -4.33 -0.31
CA VAL A 69 1.80 -3.63 0.86
C VAL A 69 0.32 -3.31 0.64
N VAL A 70 -0.01 -2.84 -0.56
CA VAL A 70 -1.38 -2.52 -0.96
C VAL A 70 -2.24 -3.80 -1.07
N ALA A 71 -1.70 -4.86 -1.66
CA ALA A 71 -2.37 -6.17 -1.76
C ALA A 71 -2.64 -6.76 -0.37
N PHE A 72 -1.63 -6.74 0.49
CA PHE A 72 -1.73 -7.19 1.88
C PHE A 72 -2.81 -6.43 2.65
N SER A 73 -2.92 -5.12 2.41
CA SER A 73 -3.81 -4.26 3.19
C SER A 73 -5.26 -4.33 2.72
N TYR A 74 -5.51 -4.36 1.41
CA TYR A 74 -6.85 -4.24 0.84
C TYR A 74 -7.30 -5.47 0.02
N GLY A 75 -6.40 -6.42 -0.22
CA GLY A 75 -6.65 -7.61 -1.01
C GLY A 75 -7.08 -7.31 -2.45
N ALA A 76 -7.90 -8.20 -3.01
CA ALA A 76 -8.49 -8.04 -4.35
C ALA A 76 -9.43 -6.81 -4.47
N SER A 77 -9.78 -6.17 -3.35
CA SER A 77 -10.65 -4.99 -3.36
C SER A 77 -9.93 -3.71 -3.79
N TYR A 78 -8.61 -3.76 -4.00
CA TYR A 78 -7.81 -2.71 -4.62
C TYR A 78 -7.18 -3.20 -5.93
N PRO A 79 -7.74 -2.84 -7.09
CA PRO A 79 -7.30 -3.36 -8.38
C PRO A 79 -6.03 -2.66 -8.92
N HIS A 80 -5.63 -1.53 -8.33
CA HIS A 80 -4.54 -0.73 -8.88
C HIS A 80 -3.19 -1.31 -8.47
N ARG A 81 -2.37 -1.62 -9.48
CA ARG A 81 -1.00 -2.11 -9.36
C ARG A 81 -0.04 -1.17 -10.09
N ALA A 82 1.19 -1.07 -9.61
CA ALA A 82 2.25 -0.26 -10.22
C ALA A 82 3.04 -1.04 -11.27
N LEU A 83 3.24 -2.35 -11.08
CA LEU A 83 3.97 -3.19 -12.03
C LEU A 83 3.18 -3.51 -13.30
N LEU A 84 1.88 -3.79 -13.19
CA LEU A 84 1.06 -4.19 -14.36
C LEU A 84 1.03 -3.13 -15.48
N PRO A 85 0.83 -1.82 -15.19
CA PRO A 85 0.92 -0.81 -16.24
C PRO A 85 2.29 -0.72 -16.91
N GLN A 86 3.38 -1.03 -16.18
CA GLN A 86 4.73 -1.06 -16.72
C GLN A 86 4.91 -2.26 -17.68
N ILE A 87 4.39 -3.42 -17.29
CA ILE A 87 4.36 -4.63 -18.14
C ILE A 87 3.58 -4.35 -19.42
N ASP A 88 2.36 -3.80 -19.30
CA ASP A 88 1.51 -3.47 -20.45
C ASP A 88 2.18 -2.47 -21.40
N LEU A 89 2.84 -1.44 -20.84
CA LEU A 89 3.58 -0.46 -21.63
C LEU A 89 4.70 -1.13 -22.43
N LEU A 90 5.56 -1.91 -21.79
CA LEU A 90 6.71 -2.52 -22.46
C LEU A 90 6.30 -3.62 -23.44
N ARG A 91 5.24 -4.38 -23.15
CA ARG A 91 4.68 -5.36 -24.10
C ARG A 91 4.15 -4.72 -25.38
N SER A 92 3.66 -3.49 -25.30
CA SER A 92 3.12 -2.78 -26.46
C SER A 92 4.19 -2.30 -27.45
N PHE A 93 5.48 -2.42 -27.10
CA PHE A 93 6.59 -1.94 -27.92
C PHE A 93 6.60 -2.58 -29.30
N GLN A 94 6.74 -1.73 -30.32
CA GLN A 94 6.97 -2.17 -31.68
C GLN A 94 8.47 -2.18 -31.98
N PRO A 95 8.91 -2.86 -33.06
CA PRO A 95 10.34 -2.90 -33.43
C PRO A 95 11.00 -1.52 -33.56
N LYS A 96 10.22 -0.50 -33.95
CA LYS A 96 10.69 0.89 -34.04
C LYS A 96 10.95 1.52 -32.66
N ASP A 97 10.18 1.14 -31.65
CA ASP A 97 10.34 1.62 -30.28
C ASP A 97 11.53 0.96 -29.61
N SER A 98 11.70 -0.36 -29.84
CA SER A 98 12.92 -1.08 -29.44
C SER A 98 14.15 -0.45 -30.06
N ALA A 99 14.18 -0.19 -31.38
CA ALA A 99 15.31 0.47 -32.02
C ALA A 99 15.65 1.85 -31.43
N ARG A 100 14.65 2.59 -30.93
CA ARG A 100 14.85 3.88 -30.25
C ARG A 100 15.48 3.73 -28.86
N LEU A 101 15.22 2.64 -28.13
CA LEU A 101 15.88 2.37 -26.85
C LEU A 101 17.40 2.27 -26.99
N HIS A 102 17.88 1.80 -28.15
CA HIS A 102 19.30 1.64 -28.43
C HIS A 102 19.94 2.86 -29.10
N GLN A 103 19.18 3.89 -29.49
CA GLN A 103 19.74 5.07 -30.15
C GLN A 103 20.56 5.95 -29.19
N GLY A 104 21.78 6.29 -29.61
CA GLY A 104 22.61 7.30 -28.94
C GLY A 104 23.31 6.83 -27.65
N SER A 105 23.37 5.53 -27.38
CA SER A 105 24.04 4.98 -26.19
C SER A 105 25.09 3.93 -26.59
N THR A 106 26.17 3.83 -25.81
CA THR A 106 27.21 2.80 -25.96
C THR A 106 26.69 1.44 -25.50
N GLU A 107 27.32 0.34 -25.96
CA GLU A 107 26.93 -1.03 -25.59
C GLU A 107 26.88 -1.25 -24.07
N ASP A 108 27.84 -0.69 -23.33
CA ASP A 108 27.91 -0.80 -21.86
C ASP A 108 26.94 0.12 -21.09
N ALA A 109 26.27 1.07 -21.76
CA ALA A 109 25.39 2.01 -21.08
C ALA A 109 24.06 1.34 -20.72
N ALA A 110 23.55 1.59 -19.51
CA ALA A 110 22.28 1.05 -19.08
C ALA A 110 21.11 1.57 -19.92
N ILE A 111 20.24 0.66 -20.38
CA ILE A 111 18.98 1.00 -21.06
C ILE A 111 18.06 1.70 -20.06
N ARG A 112 17.49 2.83 -20.51
CA ARG A 112 16.44 3.53 -19.79
C ARG A 112 15.10 3.23 -20.44
N PHE A 113 14.30 2.41 -19.76
CA PHE A 113 12.92 2.17 -20.15
C PHE A 113 12.04 3.36 -19.79
N PRO A 114 11.00 3.67 -20.59
CA PRO A 114 10.01 4.66 -20.18
C PRO A 114 9.17 4.12 -19.02
N GLU A 115 8.73 5.03 -18.16
CA GLU A 115 7.90 4.72 -17.01
C GLU A 115 6.41 4.87 -17.35
N ALA A 116 5.63 3.84 -17.04
CA ALA A 116 4.19 3.88 -17.13
C ALA A 116 3.60 4.86 -16.10
N LYS A 117 2.47 5.47 -16.46
CA LYS A 117 1.73 6.31 -15.51
C LYS A 117 1.05 5.41 -14.49
N VAL A 118 1.55 5.47 -13.25
CA VAL A 118 0.91 4.82 -12.11
C VAL A 118 -0.47 5.45 -11.86
N ASP A 119 -1.44 4.63 -11.48
CA ASP A 119 -2.81 5.07 -11.16
C ASP A 119 -2.82 6.22 -10.14
N ARG A 120 -3.82 7.10 -10.25
CA ARG A 120 -3.94 8.27 -9.38
C ARG A 120 -4.00 7.90 -7.90
N ALA A 121 -4.71 6.84 -7.52
CA ALA A 121 -4.84 6.43 -6.12
C ALA A 121 -3.50 5.96 -5.53
N LEU A 122 -2.71 5.22 -6.31
CA LEU A 122 -1.34 4.83 -5.94
C LEU A 122 -0.42 6.06 -5.86
N LYS A 123 -0.52 6.99 -6.82
CA LYS A 123 0.25 8.23 -6.81
C LYS A 123 -0.06 9.13 -5.61
N ASP A 124 -1.33 9.21 -5.20
CA ASP A 124 -1.74 9.96 -4.03
C ASP A 124 -1.19 9.28 -2.75
N THR A 125 -1.22 7.95 -2.69
CA THR A 125 -0.60 7.16 -1.60
C THR A 125 0.91 7.42 -1.51
N LEU A 126 1.63 7.37 -2.63
CA LEU A 126 3.06 7.69 -2.71
C LEU A 126 3.35 9.13 -2.27
N THR A 127 2.48 10.07 -2.65
CA THR A 127 2.59 11.47 -2.21
C THR A 127 2.46 11.58 -0.69
N MET A 128 1.60 10.77 -0.07
CA MET A 128 1.44 10.73 1.38
C MET A 128 2.66 10.13 2.08
N VAL A 129 3.22 9.02 1.55
CA VAL A 129 4.46 8.41 2.07
C VAL A 129 5.63 9.41 1.99
N LYS A 130 5.81 10.05 0.84
CA LYS A 130 6.86 11.08 0.65
C LYS A 130 6.65 12.29 1.57
N THR A 131 5.40 12.64 1.85
CA THR A 131 5.08 13.68 2.84
C THR A 131 5.53 13.23 4.24
N ALA A 132 5.33 11.97 4.62
CA ALA A 132 5.81 11.43 5.87
C ALA A 132 7.35 11.41 5.96
N GLU A 133 8.06 11.11 4.88
CA GLU A 133 9.54 11.20 4.83
C GLU A 133 10.04 12.63 5.04
N VAL A 134 9.47 13.61 4.33
CA VAL A 134 9.81 15.05 4.51
C VAL A 134 9.56 15.49 5.94
N MET A 135 8.52 14.95 6.57
CA MET A 135 8.17 15.23 7.95
C MET A 135 9.18 14.63 8.94
N GLN A 136 9.66 13.41 8.70
CA GLN A 136 10.71 12.76 9.50
C GLN A 136 12.06 13.46 9.36
N ALA A 137 12.37 13.97 8.17
CA ALA A 137 13.60 14.72 7.91
C ALA A 137 13.55 16.19 8.38
N SER A 138 12.39 16.69 8.83
CA SER A 138 12.23 18.09 9.21
C SER A 138 12.83 18.39 10.59
N VAL A 139 13.57 19.49 10.68
CA VAL A 139 14.12 20.00 11.96
C VAL A 139 13.02 20.56 12.87
N VAL A 140 11.89 21.03 12.30
CA VAL A 140 10.76 21.54 13.07
C VAL A 140 9.45 20.90 12.56
N PRO A 141 9.22 19.61 12.84
CA PRO A 141 8.13 18.84 12.23
C PRO A 141 6.74 19.46 12.44
N ARG A 142 6.47 20.05 13.60
CA ARG A 142 5.14 20.63 13.90
C ARG A 142 4.78 21.81 12.99
N LEU A 143 5.76 22.65 12.65
CA LEU A 143 5.54 23.79 11.77
C LEU A 143 5.41 23.34 10.32
N THR A 144 6.26 22.40 9.90
CA THR A 144 6.17 21.75 8.59
C THR A 144 4.81 21.10 8.41
N TRP A 145 4.31 20.36 9.40
CA TRP A 145 2.96 19.78 9.38
C TRP A 145 1.86 20.83 9.24
N TRP A 146 1.92 21.87 10.07
CA TRP A 146 0.93 22.92 10.06
C TRP A 146 0.84 23.60 8.69
N TRP A 147 1.98 23.84 8.05
CA TRP A 147 2.01 24.42 6.71
C TRP A 147 1.48 23.44 5.64
N LEU A 148 1.96 22.18 5.65
CA LEU A 148 1.53 21.16 4.69
C LEU A 148 0.03 20.85 4.80
N SER A 149 -0.48 20.68 6.02
CA SER A 149 -1.90 20.38 6.29
C SER A 149 -2.87 21.49 5.84
N LYS A 150 -2.38 22.71 5.60
CA LYS A 150 -3.17 23.82 5.05
C LYS A 150 -3.29 23.77 3.53
N THR A 151 -2.46 23.00 2.84
CA THR A 151 -2.53 22.90 1.38
C THR A 151 -3.75 22.08 0.93
N PRO A 152 -4.51 22.55 -0.08
CA PRO A 152 -5.70 21.85 -0.56
C PRO A 152 -5.36 20.48 -1.16
N LYS A 153 -4.16 20.34 -1.76
CA LYS A 153 -3.66 19.07 -2.30
C LYS A 153 -3.60 17.99 -1.21
N ILE A 154 -2.99 18.30 -0.08
CA ILE A 154 -2.82 17.36 1.03
C ILE A 154 -4.19 17.05 1.66
N ARG A 155 -5.02 18.06 1.92
CA ARG A 155 -6.37 17.85 2.47
C ARG A 155 -7.24 16.96 1.58
N ASN A 156 -7.21 17.19 0.27
CA ASN A 156 -7.99 16.39 -0.68
C ASN A 156 -7.46 14.95 -0.77
N ALA A 157 -6.14 14.74 -0.73
CA ALA A 157 -5.55 13.40 -0.68
C ALA A 157 -5.98 12.64 0.58
N TRP A 158 -5.95 13.28 1.76
CA TRP A 158 -6.42 12.67 3.01
C TRP A 158 -7.90 12.32 2.98
N LYS A 159 -8.74 13.22 2.42
CA LYS A 159 -10.18 12.96 2.29
C LYS A 159 -10.47 11.79 1.36
N ALA A 160 -9.84 11.78 0.17
CA ALA A 160 -10.00 10.68 -0.79
C ALA A 160 -9.54 9.35 -0.20
N ARG A 161 -8.43 9.35 0.56
CA ARG A 161 -7.93 8.18 1.26
C ARG A 161 -8.91 7.66 2.32
N ASP A 162 -9.47 8.54 3.14
CA ASP A 162 -10.43 8.15 4.19
C ASP A 162 -11.73 7.60 3.59
N GLU A 163 -12.25 8.22 2.54
CA GLU A 163 -13.40 7.72 1.80
C GLU A 163 -13.12 6.34 1.19
N PHE A 164 -11.93 6.18 0.61
CA PHE A 164 -11.48 4.89 0.08
C PHE A 164 -11.43 3.81 1.18
N VAL A 165 -10.77 4.10 2.31
CA VAL A 165 -10.64 3.14 3.42
C VAL A 165 -11.98 2.82 4.07
N ALA A 166 -12.85 3.81 4.27
CA ALA A 166 -14.21 3.57 4.73
C ALA A 166 -14.97 2.61 3.79
N GLY A 167 -14.83 2.81 2.47
CA GLY A 167 -15.40 1.89 1.48
C GLY A 167 -14.82 0.48 1.55
N GLN A 168 -13.51 0.33 1.81
CA GLN A 168 -12.88 -0.99 1.99
C GLN A 168 -13.36 -1.69 3.27
N ILE A 169 -13.49 -0.95 4.37
CA ILE A 169 -14.06 -1.46 5.62
C ILE A 169 -15.50 -1.94 5.39
N GLN A 170 -16.31 -1.16 4.69
CA GLN A 170 -17.69 -1.56 4.39
C GLN A 170 -17.76 -2.86 3.58
N LYS A 171 -16.93 -3.00 2.54
CA LYS A 171 -16.81 -4.25 1.77
C LYS A 171 -16.37 -5.43 2.64
N ALA A 172 -15.46 -5.21 3.58
CA ALA A 172 -15.02 -6.24 4.52
C ALA A 172 -16.15 -6.66 5.47
N VAL A 173 -16.96 -5.71 5.95
CA VAL A 173 -18.14 -5.98 6.77
C VAL A 173 -19.17 -6.79 5.98
N GLU A 174 -19.42 -6.44 4.72
CA GLU A 174 -20.31 -7.21 3.83
C GLU A 174 -19.82 -8.65 3.63
N ARG A 175 -18.53 -8.85 3.35
CA ARG A 175 -17.92 -10.19 3.23
C ARG A 175 -18.09 -11.00 4.51
N MET A 176 -17.78 -10.40 5.66
CA MET A 176 -17.92 -11.04 6.95
C MET A 176 -19.36 -11.51 7.22
N HIS A 177 -20.35 -10.68 6.90
CA HIS A 177 -21.77 -11.05 7.05
C HIS A 177 -22.21 -12.13 6.06
N SER A 178 -21.70 -12.12 4.83
CA SER A 178 -22.04 -13.16 3.84
C SER A 178 -21.50 -14.55 4.20
N MET A 179 -20.42 -14.62 4.99
CA MET A 179 -19.72 -15.86 5.32
C MET A 179 -20.01 -16.32 6.77
N ASN A 180 -21.24 -16.08 7.24
CA ASN A 180 -21.74 -16.14 8.64
C ASN A 180 -21.21 -17.28 9.57
N ASP A 181 -20.59 -18.35 9.05
CA ASP A 181 -20.07 -19.52 9.77
C ASP A 181 -18.63 -19.99 9.41
N ALA A 182 -17.87 -19.28 8.56
CA ALA A 182 -16.56 -19.74 8.07
C ALA A 182 -15.35 -19.50 9.02
N GLY A 183 -15.58 -19.08 10.26
CA GLY A 183 -14.49 -18.74 11.18
C GLY A 183 -13.55 -17.65 10.64
N ASP A 184 -12.23 -17.88 10.69
CA ASP A 184 -11.19 -16.96 10.18
C ASP A 184 -10.85 -17.20 8.69
N GLU A 185 -11.55 -18.09 7.98
CA GLU A 185 -11.18 -18.46 6.59
C GLU A 185 -11.46 -17.36 5.56
N TRP A 186 -12.30 -16.37 5.91
CA TRP A 186 -12.60 -15.23 5.04
C TRP A 186 -11.55 -14.12 5.08
N LEU A 187 -10.57 -14.20 5.99
CA LEU A 187 -9.54 -13.19 6.16
C LEU A 187 -8.58 -13.20 4.97
N GLY A 188 -8.74 -12.25 4.05
CA GLY A 188 -7.92 -12.15 2.84
C GLY A 188 -6.98 -10.93 2.80
N ASN A 189 -7.06 -10.05 3.79
CA ASN A 189 -6.27 -8.82 3.89
C ASN A 189 -6.32 -8.22 5.31
N ALA A 190 -5.55 -7.17 5.55
CA ALA A 190 -5.47 -6.50 6.84
C ALA A 190 -6.80 -5.86 7.29
N VAL A 191 -7.57 -5.28 6.36
CA VAL A 191 -8.88 -4.68 6.67
C VAL A 191 -9.86 -5.73 7.19
N ASP A 192 -9.88 -6.92 6.58
CA ASP A 192 -10.70 -8.04 7.04
C ASP A 192 -10.37 -8.43 8.49
N LEU A 193 -9.07 -8.49 8.82
CA LEU A 193 -8.62 -8.80 10.19
C LEU A 193 -9.08 -7.73 11.18
N ILE A 194 -8.95 -6.46 10.83
CA ILE A 194 -9.36 -5.35 11.70
C ILE A 194 -10.87 -5.37 11.94
N VAL A 195 -11.68 -5.64 10.90
CA VAL A 195 -13.13 -5.79 11.02
C VAL A 195 -13.50 -6.99 11.90
N SER A 196 -12.83 -8.13 11.72
CA SER A 196 -13.02 -9.33 12.56
C SER A 196 -12.76 -9.01 14.03
N ARG A 197 -11.65 -8.31 14.32
CA ARG A 197 -11.27 -7.95 15.68
C ARG A 197 -12.22 -6.95 16.34
N GLU A 198 -12.69 -5.96 15.60
CA GLU A 198 -13.70 -5.03 16.10
C GLU A 198 -14.98 -5.76 16.52
N ARG A 199 -15.42 -6.78 15.74
CA ARG A 199 -16.54 -7.65 16.12
C ARG A 199 -16.27 -8.41 17.42
N GLU A 200 -15.07 -8.97 17.58
CA GLU A 200 -14.69 -9.70 18.79
C GLU A 200 -14.61 -8.81 20.03
N PHE A 201 -14.03 -7.61 19.90
CA PHE A 201 -13.93 -6.65 21.00
C PHE A 201 -15.31 -6.14 21.40
N ALA A 202 -16.15 -5.78 20.43
CA ALA A 202 -17.50 -5.35 20.69
C ALA A 202 -18.32 -6.43 21.43
N LYS A 203 -18.17 -7.70 21.05
CA LYS A 203 -18.81 -8.83 21.74
C LYS A 203 -18.32 -9.01 23.17
N LYS A 204 -17.03 -8.81 23.44
CA LYS A 204 -16.45 -8.90 24.81
C LYS A 204 -16.91 -7.75 25.71
N GLU A 205 -17.16 -6.59 25.12
CA GLU A 205 -17.60 -5.37 25.82
C GLU A 205 -19.13 -5.22 25.87
N ASP A 206 -19.88 -6.22 25.41
CA ASP A 206 -21.35 -6.21 25.30
C ASP A 206 -21.89 -4.95 24.57
N ARG A 207 -21.16 -4.50 23.54
CA ARG A 207 -21.52 -3.34 22.71
C ARG A 207 -21.76 -3.75 21.26
N ILE A 208 -22.47 -2.89 20.54
CA ILE A 208 -22.63 -3.02 19.09
C ILE A 208 -21.29 -2.67 18.41
N PRO A 209 -20.79 -3.50 17.47
CA PRO A 209 -19.59 -3.18 16.71
C PRO A 209 -19.73 -1.88 15.92
N GLN A 210 -18.69 -1.06 15.93
CA GLN A 210 -18.63 0.19 15.17
C GLN A 210 -17.49 0.12 14.17
N TYR A 211 -17.77 -0.34 12.96
CA TYR A 211 -16.71 -0.63 11.97
C TYR A 211 -16.13 0.63 11.31
N VAL A 212 -16.96 1.62 11.00
CA VAL A 212 -16.53 2.84 10.30
C VAL A 212 -16.41 3.98 11.31
N THR A 213 -15.29 4.01 12.01
CA THR A 213 -14.93 5.11 12.93
C THR A 213 -13.62 5.74 12.50
N GLN A 214 -13.40 7.00 12.87
CA GLN A 214 -12.13 7.68 12.59
C GLN A 214 -10.93 6.91 13.16
N VAL A 215 -11.11 6.27 14.31
CA VAL A 215 -10.09 5.42 14.94
C VAL A 215 -9.74 4.25 14.04
N ILE A 216 -10.72 3.46 13.59
CA ILE A 216 -10.46 2.28 12.73
C ILE A 216 -9.89 2.71 11.38
N ILE A 217 -10.39 3.80 10.80
CA ILE A 217 -9.85 4.38 9.57
C ILE A 217 -8.37 4.72 9.74
N GLU A 218 -7.98 5.28 10.89
CA GLU A 218 -6.59 5.59 11.25
C GLU A 218 -5.76 4.34 11.54
N GLU A 219 -6.34 3.31 12.15
CA GLU A 219 -5.66 2.01 12.36
C GLU A 219 -5.27 1.36 11.03
N VAL A 220 -6.21 1.32 10.09
CA VAL A 220 -5.95 0.85 8.71
C VAL A 220 -4.93 1.77 7.99
N SER A 221 -4.92 3.08 8.26
CA SER A 221 -3.89 3.97 7.68
C SER A 221 -2.51 3.65 8.23
N HIS A 222 -2.47 3.37 9.53
CA HIS A 222 -1.24 3.21 10.27
C HIS A 222 -0.52 1.93 9.86
N SER A 223 -1.25 0.83 9.62
CA SER A 223 -0.68 -0.39 9.03
C SER A 223 -0.03 -0.15 7.66
N LEU A 224 -0.43 0.91 6.96
CA LEU A 224 0.12 1.34 5.67
C LEU A 224 1.18 2.44 5.78
N ALA A 225 1.63 2.79 6.99
CA ALA A 225 2.50 3.93 7.25
C ALA A 225 1.98 5.28 6.69
N THR A 226 0.66 5.39 6.44
CA THR A 226 -0.01 6.58 5.89
C THR A 226 -0.81 7.33 6.96
N SER A 227 -0.36 7.33 8.22
CA SER A 227 -1.09 7.97 9.32
C SER A 227 -1.13 9.50 9.21
N ARG A 228 -2.26 10.10 9.58
CA ARG A 228 -2.53 11.55 9.45
C ARG A 228 -1.69 12.41 10.40
N CYS A 229 -1.25 11.85 11.52
CA CYS A 229 -0.41 12.55 12.49
C CYS A 229 0.90 11.78 12.61
N PRO A 230 2.04 12.35 12.17
CA PRO A 230 3.34 11.78 12.48
C PRO A 230 3.51 11.74 14.01
N ASP A 231 3.97 10.62 14.54
CA ASP A 231 4.41 10.54 15.92
C ASP A 231 5.69 11.38 16.07
N PHE A 232 5.50 12.66 16.37
CA PHE A 232 6.59 13.57 16.68
C PHE A 232 7.26 13.10 17.96
N GLN A 233 8.41 12.42 17.83
CA GLN A 233 9.34 12.27 18.92
C GLN A 233 10.00 13.64 19.13
N ASP A 234 9.70 14.28 20.26
CA ASP A 234 10.45 15.45 20.69
C ASP A 234 11.90 14.99 20.94
N ALA A 235 12.84 15.51 20.13
CA ALA A 235 14.27 15.36 20.36
C ALA A 235 14.73 16.18 21.58
#